data_AF-A0AAW0YQ30-F1
#
_entry.id   AF-A0AAW0YQ30-F1
#
_cell.length_a   1.000
_cell.length_b   1.000
_cell.length_c   1.000
_cell.angle_alpha   90.00
_cell.angle_beta   90.00
_cell.angle_gamma   90.00
#
_symmetry.space_group_name_H-M   'P 1'
#
loop_
_entity.id
_entity.type
_entity.pdbx_description
1 polymer ?
#
loop_
_entity_poly.entity_id
_entity_poly.type
_entity_poly.pdbx_seq_one_letter_code
_entity_poly.pdbx_strand_id
1 'polypeptide(L)'
;MSSASYIDALPYFDKQVEDPAAKAAAQALIEAELRKTAQVSDDDPRLPPTVEVFPKSTQLAELLNGYPSNPTRGIDPSKYGAPVITEDATVEELEAAEKQSRIGEGHMALRIENTSILASYGPNAWLVRNYQLNSQLTELQQTLTTMKEQVTDVNRSRRVFQEETGQHLSKLESRWQDLIGSTVQLEMACKAMEGEVKGLRRKEEGLKKEVEELENQ
;
A
#
# COMPACT_ATOMS: atom_id res chain seq x y z
N MET A 1 -0.70 25.35 -13.73
CA MET A 1 -0.91 23.92 -13.98
C MET A 1 0.41 23.23 -13.70
N SER A 2 0.53 22.61 -12.53
CA SER A 2 1.76 21.94 -12.11
C SER A 2 2.09 20.86 -13.12
N SER A 3 3.24 20.96 -13.76
CA SER A 3 3.89 19.87 -14.47
C SER A 3 4.22 18.78 -13.44
N ALA A 4 3.21 18.01 -13.03
CA ALA A 4 3.44 16.67 -12.54
C ALA A 4 4.16 15.98 -13.69
N SER A 5 5.48 15.82 -13.57
CA SER A 5 6.22 14.90 -14.42
C SER A 5 5.46 13.60 -14.33
N TYR A 6 4.79 13.22 -15.42
CA TYR A 6 4.18 11.91 -15.53
C TYR A 6 5.36 10.95 -15.49
N ILE A 7 5.62 10.40 -14.30
CA ILE A 7 6.58 9.31 -14.13
C ILE A 7 5.96 8.14 -14.87
N ASP A 8 6.41 7.93 -16.09
CA ASP A 8 5.96 6.84 -16.94
C ASP A 8 6.74 5.58 -16.57
N ALA A 9 6.02 4.56 -16.16
CA ALA A 9 6.53 3.23 -15.87
C ALA A 9 5.48 2.24 -16.36
N LEU A 10 5.92 1.18 -17.05
CA LEU A 10 5.02 0.23 -17.73
C LEU A 10 5.06 -1.16 -17.05
N PRO A 11 4.51 -1.36 -15.83
CA PRO A 11 4.54 -2.63 -15.12
C PRO A 11 4.12 -3.86 -15.93
N TYR A 12 3.13 -3.76 -16.82
CA TYR A 12 2.67 -4.89 -17.63
C TYR A 12 3.64 -5.27 -18.76
N PHE A 13 4.51 -4.34 -19.18
CA PHE A 13 5.50 -4.54 -20.24
C PHE A 13 6.91 -4.82 -19.66
N ASP A 14 7.34 -4.03 -18.67
CA ASP A 14 8.67 -4.06 -18.04
C ASP A 14 8.82 -5.18 -17.00
N LYS A 15 8.64 -6.43 -17.41
CA LYS A 15 8.71 -7.61 -16.52
C LYS A 15 10.08 -7.80 -15.85
N GLN A 16 11.13 -7.20 -16.40
CA GLN A 16 12.48 -7.21 -15.82
C GLN A 16 12.54 -6.57 -14.42
N VAL A 17 11.62 -5.64 -14.10
CA VAL A 17 11.54 -5.01 -12.78
C VAL A 17 11.03 -6.00 -11.72
N GLU A 18 10.42 -7.11 -12.11
CA GLU A 18 9.96 -8.14 -11.18
C GLU A 18 11.11 -8.97 -10.59
N ASP A 19 12.29 -8.96 -11.22
CA ASP A 19 13.49 -9.64 -10.75
C ASP A 19 13.90 -9.16 -9.35
N PRO A 20 14.00 -10.06 -8.34
CA PRO A 20 14.46 -9.73 -7.01
C PRO A 20 15.79 -8.97 -6.97
N ALA A 21 16.74 -9.30 -7.87
CA ALA A 21 18.04 -8.62 -7.90
C ALA A 21 17.91 -7.15 -8.32
N ALA A 22 17.10 -6.87 -9.35
CA ALA A 22 16.81 -5.50 -9.79
C ALA A 22 16.07 -4.69 -8.70
N LYS A 23 15.11 -5.32 -8.01
CA LYS A 23 14.41 -4.68 -6.87
C LYS A 23 15.35 -4.34 -5.72
N ALA A 24 16.22 -5.27 -5.34
CA ALA A 24 17.20 -5.03 -4.26
C ALA A 24 18.17 -3.91 -4.62
N ALA A 25 18.65 -3.86 -5.87
CA ALA A 25 19.50 -2.78 -6.35
C ALA A 25 18.78 -1.41 -6.31
N ALA A 26 17.53 -1.36 -6.77
CA ALA A 26 16.72 -0.14 -6.71
C ALA A 26 16.45 0.30 -5.26
N GLN A 27 16.13 -0.63 -4.36
CA GLN A 27 15.93 -0.34 -2.94
C GLN A 27 17.20 0.21 -2.28
N ALA A 28 18.37 -0.36 -2.57
CA ALA A 28 19.64 0.14 -2.04
C ALA A 28 19.92 1.60 -2.46
N LEU A 29 19.58 1.96 -3.70
CA LEU A 29 19.68 3.35 -4.17
C LEU A 29 18.67 4.28 -3.48
N ILE A 30 17.42 3.82 -3.30
CA ILE A 30 16.39 4.57 -2.58
C ILE A 30 16.83 4.82 -1.14
N GLU A 31 17.35 3.81 -0.44
CA GLU A 31 17.85 3.96 0.94
C GLU A 31 19.04 4.92 1.03
N ALA A 32 19.96 4.87 0.06
CA ALA A 32 21.10 5.77 0.02
C ALA A 32 20.68 7.24 -0.13
N GLU A 33 19.63 7.51 -0.91
CA GLU A 33 19.06 8.85 -1.05
C GLU A 33 18.21 9.25 0.17
N LEU A 34 17.44 8.31 0.74
CA LEU A 34 16.67 8.56 1.97
C LEU A 34 17.56 8.98 3.14
N ARG A 35 18.79 8.44 3.24
CA ARG A 35 19.79 8.85 4.24
C ARG A 35 20.29 10.28 4.06
N LYS A 36 20.24 10.82 2.84
CA LYS A 36 20.67 12.19 2.52
C LYS A 36 19.52 13.19 2.61
N THR A 37 18.29 12.75 2.37
CA THR A 37 17.11 13.60 2.49
C THR A 37 16.73 13.82 3.95
N ALA A 38 16.40 15.06 4.31
CA ALA A 38 15.88 15.36 5.63
C ALA A 38 14.58 14.59 5.88
N GLN A 39 14.46 13.98 7.06
CA GLN A 39 13.22 13.33 7.48
C GLN A 39 12.10 14.38 7.62
N VAL A 40 10.92 14.01 7.13
CA VAL A 40 9.71 14.82 7.26
C VAL A 40 9.28 14.84 8.73
N SER A 41 8.89 16.01 9.24
CA SER A 41 8.37 16.14 10.61
C SER A 41 7.04 15.38 10.76
N ASP A 42 6.79 14.81 11.93
CA ASP A 42 5.50 14.18 12.26
C ASP A 42 4.33 15.17 12.17
N ASP A 43 4.60 16.48 12.24
CA ASP A 43 3.62 17.56 12.09
C ASP A 43 3.42 18.04 10.63
N ASP A 44 3.85 17.28 9.62
CA ASP A 44 3.68 17.67 8.21
C ASP A 44 2.19 17.73 7.82
N PRO A 45 1.72 18.81 7.16
CA PRO A 45 0.32 18.96 6.75
C PRO A 45 -0.19 17.89 5.76
N ARG A 46 0.69 17.08 5.18
CA ARG A 46 0.34 15.91 4.34
C ARG A 46 -0.04 14.69 5.16
N LEU A 47 0.39 14.63 6.43
CA LEU A 47 0.02 13.56 7.34
C LEU A 47 -1.42 13.83 7.86
N PRO A 48 -2.24 12.78 8.00
CA PRO A 48 -3.56 12.94 8.60
C PRO A 48 -3.42 13.44 10.05
N PRO A 49 -4.26 14.39 10.49
CA PRO A 49 -4.20 14.89 11.86
C PRO A 49 -4.48 13.78 12.86
N THR A 50 -3.85 13.85 14.03
CA THR A 50 -4.09 12.91 15.12
C THR A 50 -5.57 12.95 15.53
N VAL A 51 -6.21 11.78 15.55
CA VAL A 51 -7.64 11.67 15.89
C VAL A 51 -7.80 11.71 17.40
N GLU A 52 -8.44 12.76 17.91
CA GLU A 52 -8.86 12.82 19.31
C GLU A 52 -10.10 11.95 19.53
N VAL A 53 -10.00 10.92 20.38
CA VAL A 53 -11.07 9.96 20.66
C VAL A 53 -12.23 10.61 21.45
N PHE A 54 -11.93 11.63 22.26
CA PHE A 54 -12.89 12.29 23.16
C PHE A 54 -12.80 13.82 23.11
N PRO A 55 -13.10 14.46 21.96
CA PRO A 55 -12.88 15.90 21.77
C PRO A 55 -13.77 16.77 22.68
N LYS A 56 -14.89 16.21 23.16
CA LYS A 56 -15.86 16.93 24.01
C LYS A 56 -15.67 16.72 25.51
N SER A 57 -14.90 15.72 25.91
CA SER A 57 -14.84 15.29 27.31
C SER A 57 -13.40 15.07 27.74
N THR A 58 -12.84 16.11 28.37
CA THR A 58 -11.47 16.09 28.90
C THR A 58 -11.26 14.96 29.91
N GLN A 59 -12.24 14.71 30.77
CA GLN A 59 -12.19 13.64 31.79
C GLN A 59 -12.05 12.24 31.20
N LEU A 60 -12.73 11.94 30.09
CA LEU A 60 -12.62 10.63 29.43
C LEU A 60 -11.31 10.51 28.65
N ALA A 61 -10.84 11.62 28.06
CA ALA A 61 -9.53 11.67 27.43
C ALA A 61 -8.42 11.39 28.44
N GLU A 62 -8.48 12.02 29.63
CA GLU A 62 -7.54 11.78 30.74
C GLU A 62 -7.62 10.35 31.28
N LEU A 63 -8.83 9.81 31.46
CA LEU A 63 -9.03 8.43 31.95
C LEU A 63 -8.50 7.37 30.99
N LEU A 64 -8.60 7.60 29.68
CA LEU A 64 -8.04 6.70 28.67
C LEU A 64 -6.56 6.98 28.39
N ASN A 65 -6.01 8.09 28.89
CA ASN A 65 -4.60 8.41 28.70
C ASN A 65 -3.73 7.38 29.41
N GLY A 66 -2.88 6.68 28.66
CA GLY A 66 -2.07 5.60 29.19
C GLY A 66 -2.85 4.33 29.57
N TYR A 67 -4.10 4.16 29.09
CA TYR A 67 -4.89 2.93 29.25
C TYR A 67 -4.12 1.62 29.00
N PRO A 68 -3.24 1.48 27.97
CA PRO A 68 -2.47 0.24 27.81
C PRO A 68 -1.51 -0.04 28.96
N SER A 69 -1.07 0.97 29.70
CA SER A 69 -0.22 0.82 30.89
C SER A 69 -1.03 0.66 32.18
N ASN A 70 -2.14 1.40 32.31
CA ASN A 70 -3.00 1.41 33.48
C ASN A 70 -4.46 1.18 33.07
N PRO A 71 -4.89 -0.08 32.85
CA PRO A 71 -6.26 -0.36 32.48
C PRO A 71 -7.22 0.02 33.61
N THR A 72 -8.35 0.63 33.26
CA THR A 72 -9.39 1.01 34.22
C THR A 72 -10.02 -0.23 34.86
N ARG A 73 -10.26 -0.19 36.18
CA ARG A 73 -10.95 -1.28 36.89
C ARG A 73 -12.37 -1.45 36.33
N GLY A 74 -12.71 -2.67 35.92
CA GLY A 74 -14.05 -3.04 35.48
C GLY A 74 -15.09 -2.99 36.61
N ILE A 75 -16.37 -3.15 36.25
CA ILE A 75 -17.47 -3.25 37.22
C ILE A 75 -17.25 -4.49 38.08
N ASP A 76 -17.37 -4.34 39.40
CA ASP A 76 -17.23 -5.43 40.36
C ASP A 76 -18.55 -6.22 40.51
N PRO A 77 -18.61 -7.50 40.06
CA PRO A 77 -19.82 -8.30 40.14
C PRO A 77 -20.06 -8.89 41.53
N SER A 78 -19.05 -8.89 42.42
CA SER A 78 -19.14 -9.54 43.74
C SER A 78 -20.26 -8.96 44.62
N LYS A 79 -20.56 -7.66 44.45
CA LYS A 79 -21.63 -6.94 45.15
C LYS A 79 -23.04 -7.55 44.95
N TYR A 80 -23.27 -8.26 43.84
CA TYR A 80 -24.56 -8.85 43.51
C TYR A 80 -24.61 -10.36 43.82
N GLY A 81 -23.50 -10.95 44.27
CA GLY A 81 -23.44 -12.34 44.68
C GLY A 81 -24.09 -12.56 46.05
N ALA A 82 -24.50 -13.80 46.32
CA ALA A 82 -24.93 -14.20 47.65
C ALA A 82 -23.78 -14.01 48.65
N PRO A 83 -24.01 -13.39 49.83
CA PRO A 83 -22.97 -13.26 50.84
C PRO A 83 -22.62 -14.63 51.43
N VAL A 84 -21.36 -14.80 51.82
CA VAL A 84 -20.88 -15.98 52.55
C VAL A 84 -20.53 -15.53 53.96
N ILE A 85 -21.12 -16.19 54.95
CA ILE A 85 -20.96 -15.87 56.37
C ILE A 85 -20.35 -17.09 57.06
N THR A 86 -19.41 -16.87 57.98
CA THR A 86 -18.84 -17.94 58.83
C THR A 86 -19.57 -17.99 60.18
N GLU A 87 -19.48 -19.11 60.89
CA GLU A 87 -20.23 -19.33 62.14
C GLU A 87 -19.84 -18.35 63.26
N ASP A 88 -18.64 -17.76 63.21
CA ASP A 88 -18.11 -16.78 64.18
C ASP A 88 -18.24 -15.31 63.70
N ALA A 89 -19.14 -15.03 62.75
CA ALA A 89 -19.26 -13.69 62.17
C ALA A 89 -19.64 -12.60 63.17
N THR A 90 -19.00 -11.45 63.04
CA THR A 90 -19.29 -10.26 63.85
C THR A 90 -20.62 -9.62 63.44
N VAL A 91 -21.23 -8.82 64.32
CA VAL A 91 -22.49 -8.12 64.04
C VAL A 91 -22.38 -7.22 62.81
N GLU A 92 -21.23 -6.54 62.63
CA GLU A 92 -20.99 -5.68 61.46
C GLU A 92 -20.92 -6.49 60.15
N GLU A 93 -20.33 -7.69 60.17
CA GLU A 93 -20.31 -8.58 59.01
C GLU A 93 -21.70 -9.12 58.66
N LEU A 94 -22.54 -9.37 59.68
CA LEU A 94 -23.94 -9.76 59.49
C LEU A 94 -24.77 -8.64 58.88
N GLU A 95 -24.61 -7.39 59.33
CA GLU A 95 -25.28 -6.22 58.75
C GLU A 95 -24.84 -5.97 57.29
N ALA A 96 -23.55 -6.13 57.00
CA ALA A 96 -23.03 -6.03 55.64
C ALA A 96 -23.59 -7.13 54.73
N ALA A 97 -23.68 -8.36 55.24
CA ALA A 97 -24.27 -9.48 54.51
C ALA A 97 -25.78 -9.30 54.29
N GLU A 98 -26.54 -8.77 55.25
CA GLU A 98 -27.95 -8.44 55.07
C GLU A 98 -28.14 -7.40 53.95
N LYS A 99 -27.33 -6.33 53.98
CA LYS A 99 -27.37 -5.28 52.95
C LYS A 99 -27.02 -5.83 51.57
N GLN A 100 -26.00 -6.69 51.47
CA GLN A 100 -25.63 -7.36 50.22
C GLN A 100 -26.75 -8.28 49.72
N SER A 101 -27.38 -9.04 50.61
CA SER A 101 -28.51 -9.92 50.29
C SER A 101 -29.68 -9.14 49.71
N ARG A 102 -30.05 -8.01 50.33
CA ARG A 102 -31.12 -7.13 49.83
C ARG A 102 -30.81 -6.55 48.43
N ILE A 103 -29.55 -6.20 48.19
CA ILE A 103 -29.10 -5.74 46.85
C ILE A 103 -29.20 -6.89 45.83
N GLY A 104 -28.76 -8.09 46.20
CA GLY A 104 -28.84 -9.27 45.37
C GLY A 104 -30.27 -9.65 45.02
N GLU A 105 -31.19 -9.63 46.00
CA GLU A 105 -32.61 -9.90 45.82
C GLU A 105 -33.25 -8.92 44.83
N GLY A 106 -33.04 -7.61 45.03
CA GLY A 106 -33.56 -6.59 44.10
C GLY A 106 -33.02 -6.75 42.68
N HIS A 107 -31.73 -7.07 42.54
CA HIS A 107 -31.14 -7.36 41.24
C HIS A 107 -31.74 -8.62 40.59
N MET A 108 -31.99 -9.69 41.36
CA MET A 108 -32.62 -10.90 40.83
C MET A 108 -34.08 -10.68 40.43
N ALA A 109 -34.84 -9.89 41.19
CA ALA A 109 -36.21 -9.52 40.80
C ALA A 109 -36.24 -8.79 39.45
N LEU A 110 -35.40 -7.77 39.27
CA LEU A 110 -35.25 -7.07 37.99
C LEU A 110 -34.76 -7.98 36.88
N ARG A 111 -33.86 -8.92 37.18
CA ARG A 111 -33.39 -9.90 36.20
C ARG A 111 -34.53 -10.81 35.73
N ILE A 112 -35.38 -11.28 36.64
CA ILE A 112 -36.54 -12.12 36.29
C ILE A 112 -37.49 -11.35 35.37
N GLU A 113 -37.81 -10.09 35.70
CA GLU A 113 -38.63 -9.22 34.86
C GLU A 113 -38.00 -9.02 33.47
N ASN A 114 -36.72 -8.67 33.40
CA ASN A 114 -36.03 -8.50 32.12
C ASN A 114 -35.98 -9.81 31.31
N THR A 115 -35.80 -10.96 31.95
CA THR A 115 -35.82 -12.26 31.27
C THR A 115 -37.21 -12.65 30.77
N SER A 116 -38.29 -12.25 31.45
CA SER A 116 -39.66 -12.52 30.98
C SER A 116 -40.00 -11.69 29.73
N ILE A 117 -39.56 -10.43 29.70
CA ILE A 117 -39.64 -9.55 28.53
C ILE A 117 -38.80 -10.13 27.39
N LEU A 118 -37.56 -10.56 27.67
CA LEU A 118 -36.67 -11.16 26.69
C LEU A 118 -37.24 -12.48 26.14
N ALA A 119 -37.85 -13.33 26.97
CA ALA A 119 -38.47 -14.57 26.51
C ALA A 119 -39.64 -14.29 25.57
N SER A 120 -40.39 -13.21 25.81
CA SER A 120 -41.57 -12.83 25.05
C SER A 120 -41.23 -12.15 23.71
N TYR A 121 -40.28 -11.21 23.71
CA TYR A 121 -39.96 -10.39 22.53
C TYR A 121 -38.61 -10.70 21.89
N GLY A 122 -37.69 -11.32 22.63
CA GLY A 122 -36.32 -11.62 22.18
C GLY A 122 -36.27 -12.43 20.89
N PRO A 123 -36.96 -13.58 20.76
CA PRO A 123 -36.91 -14.38 19.54
C PRO A 123 -37.30 -13.58 18.28
N ASN A 124 -38.38 -12.81 18.35
CA ASN A 124 -38.83 -11.98 17.22
C ASN A 124 -37.87 -10.83 16.93
N ALA A 125 -37.37 -10.14 17.95
CA ALA A 125 -36.38 -9.08 17.78
C ALA A 125 -35.08 -9.61 17.13
N TRP A 126 -34.65 -10.81 17.51
CA TRP A 126 -33.48 -11.48 16.92
C TRP A 126 -33.69 -11.82 15.45
N LEU A 127 -34.86 -12.31 15.06
CA LEU A 127 -35.17 -12.59 13.66
C LEU A 127 -35.16 -11.31 12.81
N VAL A 128 -35.75 -10.22 13.31
CA VAL A 128 -35.73 -8.91 12.62
C VAL A 128 -34.30 -8.40 12.49
N ARG A 129 -33.50 -8.50 13.57
CA ARG A 129 -32.09 -8.10 13.53
C ARG A 129 -31.29 -8.94 12.54
N ASN A 130 -31.52 -10.24 12.48
CA ASN A 130 -30.86 -11.12 11.51
C ASN A 130 -31.23 -10.73 10.08
N TYR A 131 -32.50 -10.45 9.80
CA TYR A 131 -32.94 -9.96 8.49
C TYR A 131 -32.24 -8.65 8.09
N GLN A 132 -32.16 -7.67 9.01
CA GLN A 132 -31.45 -6.42 8.77
C GLN A 132 -29.96 -6.63 8.49
N LEU A 133 -29.30 -7.51 9.26
CA LEU A 133 -27.90 -7.85 9.05
C LEU A 133 -27.68 -8.53 7.71
N ASN A 134 -28.56 -9.44 7.30
CA ASN A 134 -28.49 -10.07 5.98
C ASN A 134 -28.64 -9.04 4.86
N SER A 135 -29.57 -8.09 5.00
CA SER A 135 -29.73 -6.99 4.03
C SER A 135 -28.46 -6.15 3.90
N GLN A 136 -27.87 -5.73 5.02
CA GLN A 136 -26.63 -4.97 5.04
C GLN A 136 -25.47 -5.77 4.42
N LEU A 137 -25.40 -7.06 4.73
CA LEU A 137 -24.40 -7.96 4.15
C LEU A 137 -24.55 -8.05 2.64
N THR A 138 -25.77 -8.20 2.11
CA THR A 138 -26.00 -8.27 0.66
C THR A 138 -25.63 -6.96 -0.04
N GLU A 139 -25.91 -5.81 0.56
CA GLU A 139 -25.52 -4.50 0.03
C GLU A 139 -23.99 -4.34 0.01
N LEU A 140 -23.31 -4.70 1.10
CA LEU A 140 -21.84 -4.68 1.17
C LEU A 140 -21.20 -5.66 0.18
N GLN A 141 -21.80 -6.83 -0.04
CA GLN A 141 -21.31 -7.76 -1.04
C GLN A 141 -21.47 -7.20 -2.46
N GLN A 142 -22.61 -6.58 -2.76
CA GLN A 142 -22.87 -5.98 -4.06
C GLN A 142 -21.90 -4.81 -4.35
N THR A 143 -21.71 -3.91 -3.37
CA THR A 143 -20.75 -2.81 -3.51
C THR A 143 -19.32 -3.33 -3.70
N LEU A 144 -18.93 -4.38 -2.98
CA LEU A 144 -17.64 -5.04 -3.16
C LEU A 144 -17.50 -5.65 -4.56
N THR A 145 -18.52 -6.33 -5.08
CA THR A 145 -18.47 -6.90 -6.44
C THR A 145 -18.32 -5.79 -7.49
N THR A 146 -19.09 -4.71 -7.39
CA THR A 146 -18.99 -3.58 -8.32
C THR A 146 -17.61 -2.90 -8.24
N MET A 147 -17.05 -2.72 -7.04
CA MET A 147 -15.71 -2.18 -6.89
C MET A 147 -14.64 -3.09 -7.49
N LYS A 148 -14.77 -4.42 -7.35
CA LYS A 148 -13.88 -5.38 -7.99
C LYS A 148 -13.96 -5.29 -9.51
N GLU A 149 -15.16 -5.21 -10.07
CA GLU A 149 -15.36 -5.04 -11.52
C GLU A 149 -14.69 -3.77 -12.02
N GLN A 150 -14.91 -2.63 -11.35
CA GLN A 150 -14.26 -1.37 -11.68
C GLN A 150 -12.73 -1.47 -11.63
N VAL A 151 -12.16 -2.11 -10.60
CA VAL A 151 -10.72 -2.35 -10.50
C VAL A 151 -10.23 -3.23 -11.66
N THR A 152 -10.96 -4.28 -12.02
CA THR A 152 -10.59 -5.15 -13.15
C THR A 152 -10.66 -4.43 -14.49
N ASP A 153 -11.65 -3.57 -14.69
CA ASP A 153 -11.79 -2.77 -15.91
C ASP A 153 -10.63 -1.78 -16.03
N VAL A 154 -10.30 -1.05 -14.96
CA VAL A 154 -9.16 -0.13 -14.94
C VAL A 154 -7.86 -0.89 -15.21
N ASN A 155 -7.64 -2.04 -14.59
CA ASN A 155 -6.45 -2.85 -14.83
C ASN A 155 -6.40 -3.39 -16.26
N ARG A 156 -7.54 -3.78 -16.85
CA ARG A 156 -7.62 -4.21 -18.25
C ARG A 156 -7.27 -3.08 -19.20
N SER A 157 -7.88 -1.90 -19.03
CA SER A 157 -7.57 -0.72 -19.84
C SER A 157 -6.10 -0.31 -19.70
N ARG A 158 -5.56 -0.32 -18.49
CA ARG A 158 -4.14 -0.05 -18.22
C ARG A 158 -3.23 -1.04 -18.94
N ARG A 159 -3.56 -2.34 -18.87
CA ARG A 159 -2.77 -3.38 -19.52
C ARG A 159 -2.70 -3.19 -21.03
N VAL A 160 -3.85 -2.96 -21.68
CA VAL A 160 -3.90 -2.73 -23.14
C VAL A 160 -3.05 -1.51 -23.51
N PHE A 161 -3.23 -0.39 -22.81
CA PHE A 161 -2.45 0.83 -23.05
C PHE A 161 -0.94 0.61 -22.91
N GLN A 162 -0.51 -0.10 -21.85
CA GLN A 162 0.91 -0.35 -21.60
C GLN A 162 1.51 -1.34 -22.60
N GLU A 163 0.79 -2.39 -22.98
CA GLU A 163 1.26 -3.35 -23.99
C GLU A 163 1.40 -2.68 -25.37
N GLU A 164 0.44 -1.84 -25.78
CA GLU A 164 0.51 -1.08 -27.04
C GLU A 164 1.67 -0.07 -27.05
N THR A 165 1.80 0.70 -25.96
CA THR A 165 2.86 1.70 -25.82
C THR A 165 4.25 1.04 -25.77
N GLY A 166 4.39 -0.06 -25.03
CA GLY A 166 5.63 -0.83 -24.97
C GLY A 166 6.03 -1.42 -26.33
N GLN A 167 5.07 -1.93 -27.11
CA GLN A 167 5.35 -2.37 -28.48
C GLN A 167 5.81 -1.22 -29.38
N HIS A 168 5.23 -0.02 -29.21
CA HIS A 168 5.67 1.17 -29.94
C HIS A 168 7.10 1.57 -29.55
N LEU A 169 7.44 1.53 -28.26
CA LEU A 169 8.81 1.78 -27.77
C LEU A 169 9.81 0.77 -28.35
N SER A 170 9.48 -0.52 -28.35
CA SER A 170 10.35 -1.55 -28.94
C SER A 170 10.60 -1.33 -30.44
N LYS A 171 9.58 -0.88 -31.19
CA LYS A 171 9.76 -0.50 -32.61
C LYS A 171 10.67 0.71 -32.77
N LEU A 172 10.55 1.72 -31.91
CA LEU A 172 11.43 2.89 -31.94
C LEU A 172 12.87 2.51 -31.57
N GLU A 173 13.05 1.64 -30.58
CA GLU A 173 14.35 1.13 -30.16
C GLU A 173 15.03 0.36 -31.29
N SER A 174 14.32 -0.56 -31.95
CA SER A 174 14.86 -1.30 -33.10
C SER A 174 15.26 -0.36 -34.25
N ARG A 175 14.42 0.63 -34.60
CA ARG A 175 14.76 1.62 -35.62
C ARG A 175 15.99 2.45 -35.24
N TRP A 176 16.11 2.79 -33.96
CA TRP A 176 17.26 3.51 -33.44
C TRP A 176 18.54 2.67 -33.52
N GLN A 177 18.47 1.39 -33.14
CA GLN A 177 19.58 0.44 -33.30
C GLN A 177 19.99 0.27 -34.77
N ASP A 178 19.03 0.15 -35.69
CA ASP A 178 19.30 0.06 -37.12
C ASP A 178 19.94 1.34 -37.68
N LEU A 179 19.50 2.52 -37.22
CA LEU A 179 20.10 3.80 -37.61
C LEU A 179 21.53 3.93 -37.10
N ILE A 180 21.80 3.52 -35.86
CA ILE A 180 23.17 3.48 -35.33
C ILE A 180 24.01 2.46 -36.08
N GLY A 181 23.47 1.26 -36.34
CA GLY A 181 24.17 0.22 -37.08
C GLY A 181 24.55 0.69 -38.50
N SER A 182 23.61 1.31 -39.21
CA SER A 182 23.84 1.83 -40.56
C SER A 182 24.82 3.01 -40.59
N THR A 183 24.77 3.92 -39.61
CA THR A 183 25.75 5.02 -39.51
C THR A 183 27.16 4.51 -39.24
N VAL A 184 27.32 3.55 -38.33
CA VAL A 184 28.63 2.91 -38.07
C VAL A 184 29.13 2.16 -39.31
N GLN A 185 28.26 1.41 -40.00
CA GLN A 185 28.63 0.72 -41.25
C GLN A 185 29.04 1.71 -42.35
N LEU A 186 28.33 2.84 -42.48
CA LEU A 186 28.68 3.90 -43.42
C LEU A 186 30.04 4.50 -43.09
N GLU A 187 30.31 4.82 -41.82
CA GLU A 187 31.61 5.34 -41.39
C GLU A 187 32.76 4.35 -41.66
N MET A 188 32.52 3.05 -41.46
CA MET A 188 33.48 2.00 -41.81
C MET A 188 33.74 1.93 -43.32
N ALA A 189 32.69 1.98 -44.14
CA ALA A 189 32.81 1.99 -45.59
C ALA A 189 33.54 3.23 -46.12
N CYS A 190 33.23 4.41 -45.59
CA CYS A 190 33.93 5.66 -45.92
C CYS A 190 35.43 5.55 -45.58
N LYS A 191 35.78 5.06 -44.38
CA LYS A 191 37.19 4.85 -44.00
C LYS A 191 37.90 3.82 -44.88
N ALA A 192 37.23 2.75 -45.28
CA ALA A 192 37.78 1.75 -46.20
C ALA A 192 38.06 2.37 -47.58
N MET A 193 37.08 3.10 -48.15
CA MET A 193 37.24 3.81 -49.42
C MET A 193 38.33 4.88 -49.36
N GLU A 194 38.44 5.65 -48.27
CA GLU A 194 39.54 6.59 -48.07
C GLU A 194 40.91 5.88 -48.06
N GLY A 195 40.99 4.69 -47.46
CA GLY A 195 42.17 3.83 -47.50
C GLY A 195 42.52 3.39 -48.93
N GLU A 196 41.55 2.93 -49.70
CA GLU A 196 41.72 2.56 -51.11
C GLU A 196 42.16 3.76 -51.97
N VAL A 197 41.53 4.92 -51.82
CA VAL A 197 41.89 6.16 -52.52
C VAL A 197 43.32 6.58 -52.19
N LYS A 198 43.73 6.51 -50.91
CA LYS A 198 45.13 6.76 -50.51
C LYS A 198 46.09 5.76 -51.16
N GLY A 199 45.70 4.48 -51.25
CA GLY A 199 46.47 3.44 -51.93
C GLY A 199 46.63 3.69 -53.43
N LEU A 200 45.56 4.08 -54.12
CA LEU A 200 45.57 4.42 -55.54
C LEU A 200 46.42 5.67 -55.81
N ARG A 201 46.31 6.73 -54.99
CA ARG A 201 47.15 7.93 -55.11
C ARG A 201 48.64 7.60 -54.99
N ARG A 202 49.02 6.73 -54.05
CA ARG A 202 50.42 6.27 -53.94
C ARG A 202 50.90 5.53 -55.18
N LYS A 203 50.05 4.70 -55.81
CA LYS A 203 50.39 4.01 -57.06
C LYS A 203 50.52 5.00 -58.23
N GLU A 204 49.62 5.98 -58.32
CA GLU A 204 49.69 7.03 -59.33
C GLU A 204 50.97 7.87 -59.20
N GLU A 205 51.34 8.27 -57.97
CA GLU A 205 52.61 8.96 -57.69
C GLU A 205 53.83 8.10 -58.05
N GLY A 206 53.79 6.80 -57.79
CA GLY A 206 54.85 5.86 -58.18
C GLY A 206 55.00 5.75 -59.69
N LEU A 207 53.89 5.55 -60.41
CA LEU A 207 53.87 5.44 -61.87
C LEU A 207 54.28 6.76 -62.55
N LYS A 208 53.88 7.92 -62.01
CA LYS A 208 54.33 9.21 -62.53
C LYS A 208 55.83 9.38 -62.45
N LYS A 209 56.45 8.98 -61.33
CA LYS A 209 57.91 8.98 -61.19
C LYS A 209 58.58 8.04 -62.18
N GLU A 210 58.01 6.85 -62.39
CA GLU A 210 58.52 5.86 -63.35
C GLU A 210 58.43 6.37 -64.80
N VAL A 211 57.35 7.08 -65.15
CA VAL A 211 57.21 7.74 -66.46
C VAL A 211 58.22 8.90 -66.60
N GLU A 212 58.39 9.74 -65.57
CA GLU A 212 59.40 10.81 -65.57
C GLU A 212 60.83 10.26 -65.70
N GLU A 213 61.13 9.10 -65.11
CA GLU A 213 62.43 8.42 -65.27
C GLU A 213 62.64 7.89 -66.70
N LEU A 214 61.57 7.41 -67.35
CA LEU A 214 61.63 6.94 -68.74
C LEU A 214 61.68 8.07 -69.77
N GLU A 215 61.05 9.22 -69.50
CA GLU A 215 61.12 10.41 -70.37
C GLU A 215 62.47 11.14 -70.31
N ASN A 216 63.25 10.90 -69.25
CA ASN A 216 64.59 11.49 -69.06
C ASN A 216 65.75 10.56 -69.51
N GLN A 217 65.45 9.41 -70.12
CA GLN A 217 66.42 8.50 -70.78
C GLN A 217 66.42 8.70 -72.29
#